data_AF-A0A7C4BMZ0-F1
#
_entry.id   AF-A0A7C4BMZ0-F1
#
_cell.length_a   1.000
_cell.length_b   1.000
_cell.length_c   1.000
_cell.angle_alpha   90.00
_cell.angle_beta   90.00
_cell.angle_gamma   90.00
#
_symmetry.space_group_name_H-M   'P 1'
#
loop_
_entity.id
_entity.type
_entity.pdbx_description
1 polymer ?
#
loop_
_entity_poly.entity_id
_entity_poly.type
_entity_poly.pdbx_seq_one_letter_code
_entity_poly.pdbx_strand_id
1 'polypeptide(L)'
;MRKYIVFSITILLAFGLACATYAAPKLYAKGNVLAAGNYNNSATSSDLTLIIKMTAGNTILIDEGSEVRYLVPTADVNGWTEKNFNDSGWTAGISGVGYADNDDNTVITGPVPSVYTRYHFDAPTTNEVTFLVDFDDFYIIWLNGEEVARAEAIKNVSPGKAPGFDELTKAGVTDHESSDTAAGKPNAVRWENARIVKHVVAVEFDNATSVGPKAKLTATWGDIKLTK
;
A
#
# COMPACT_ATOMS: atom_id res chain seq x y z
N MET A 1 45.53 -6.43 51.95
CA MET A 1 44.24 -5.91 51.44
C MET A 1 44.22 -6.10 49.93
N ARG A 2 43.36 -6.97 49.41
CA ARG A 2 43.31 -7.37 48.00
C ARG A 2 42.28 -6.48 47.28
N LYS A 3 42.71 -5.68 46.30
CA LYS A 3 41.83 -4.84 45.48
C LYS A 3 41.17 -5.69 44.39
N TYR A 4 39.83 -5.72 44.35
CA TYR A 4 39.08 -6.31 43.25
C TYR A 4 38.78 -5.21 42.22
N ILE A 5 39.22 -5.41 40.98
CA ILE A 5 38.84 -4.57 39.84
C ILE A 5 37.58 -5.21 39.26
N VAL A 6 36.45 -4.50 39.32
CA VAL A 6 35.21 -4.90 38.67
C VAL A 6 35.29 -4.47 37.20
N PHE A 7 35.38 -5.42 36.29
CA PHE A 7 35.18 -5.17 34.86
C PHE A 7 33.68 -5.24 34.58
N SER A 8 33.04 -4.09 34.34
CA SER A 8 31.70 -4.05 33.74
C SER A 8 31.82 -4.40 32.27
N ILE A 9 31.26 -5.54 31.87
CA ILE A 9 31.03 -5.89 30.48
C ILE A 9 29.68 -5.26 30.10
N THR A 10 29.74 -4.14 29.39
CA THR A 10 28.55 -3.56 28.74
C THR A 10 28.24 -4.39 27.50
N ILE A 11 27.26 -5.28 27.59
CA ILE A 11 26.69 -5.95 26.42
C ILE A 11 25.84 -4.92 25.68
N LEU A 12 26.37 -4.41 24.57
CA LEU A 12 25.61 -3.57 23.65
C LEU A 12 24.66 -4.50 22.87
N LEU A 13 23.42 -4.60 23.34
CA LEU A 13 22.37 -5.32 22.64
C LEU A 13 21.97 -4.51 21.40
N ALA A 14 22.58 -4.84 20.25
CA ALA A 14 22.16 -4.28 18.97
C ALA A 14 20.77 -4.82 18.64
N PHE A 15 19.73 -4.00 18.83
CA PHE A 15 18.42 -4.23 18.23
C PHE A 15 18.58 -4.07 16.71
N GLY A 16 18.86 -5.18 16.02
CA GLY A 16 18.64 -5.24 14.59
C GLY A 16 17.14 -5.20 14.36
N LEU A 17 16.60 -4.03 14.02
CA LEU A 17 15.33 -3.98 13.29
C LEU A 17 15.56 -4.76 12.00
N ALA A 18 14.98 -5.95 11.90
CA ALA A 18 14.87 -6.66 10.65
C ALA A 18 13.93 -5.83 9.76
N CYS A 19 14.50 -4.86 9.04
CA CYS A 19 13.81 -4.21 7.95
C CYS A 19 13.58 -5.33 6.92
N ALA A 20 12.33 -5.74 6.71
CA ALA A 20 12.00 -6.62 5.60
C ALA A 20 12.52 -5.93 4.32
N THR A 21 13.57 -6.49 3.73
CA THR A 21 14.12 -5.98 2.48
C THR A 21 13.22 -6.47 1.36
N TYR A 22 12.15 -5.72 1.07
CA TYR A 22 11.39 -5.90 -0.16
C TYR A 22 12.32 -5.57 -1.34
N ALA A 23 12.18 -6.28 -2.46
CA ALA A 23 12.83 -5.85 -3.70
C ALA A 23 12.30 -4.44 -4.03
N ALA A 24 13.17 -3.56 -4.55
CA ALA A 24 12.74 -2.22 -4.92
C ALA A 24 11.66 -2.34 -6.02
N PRO A 25 10.40 -1.97 -5.77
CA PRO A 25 9.33 -2.12 -6.74
C PRO A 25 9.60 -1.22 -7.94
N LYS A 26 9.18 -1.68 -9.11
CA LYS A 26 9.23 -0.87 -10.32
C LYS A 26 8.17 0.23 -10.27
N LEU A 27 8.58 1.44 -10.63
CA LEU A 27 7.70 2.59 -10.83
C LEU A 27 7.80 3.06 -12.28
N TYR A 28 6.68 3.47 -12.87
CA TYR A 28 6.61 3.88 -14.27
C TYR A 28 6.15 5.34 -14.37
N ALA A 29 6.39 5.99 -15.50
CA ALA A 29 5.84 7.33 -15.73
C ALA A 29 4.30 7.33 -15.72
N LYS A 30 3.66 6.24 -16.17
CA LYS A 30 2.21 6.14 -16.30
C LYS A 30 1.60 4.81 -15.88
N GLY A 31 0.32 4.89 -15.53
CA GLY A 31 -0.56 3.75 -15.30
C GLY A 31 -0.14 2.87 -14.13
N ASN A 32 0.55 3.44 -13.14
CA ASN A 32 0.90 2.72 -11.93
C ASN A 32 -0.36 2.39 -11.15
N VAL A 33 -0.28 1.33 -10.37
CA VAL A 33 -1.33 0.94 -9.44
C VAL A 33 -0.76 0.86 -8.04
N LEU A 34 -1.42 1.55 -7.12
CA LEU A 34 -1.30 1.26 -5.69
C LEU A 34 -2.51 0.41 -5.30
N ALA A 35 -2.28 -0.81 -4.88
CA ALA A 35 -3.32 -1.68 -4.37
C ALA A 35 -3.16 -1.79 -2.85
N ALA A 36 -4.26 -1.74 -2.09
CA ALA A 36 -4.20 -1.90 -0.65
C ALA A 36 -5.36 -2.76 -0.16
N GLY A 37 -5.06 -3.62 0.82
CA GLY A 37 -6.06 -4.42 1.51
C GLY A 37 -6.14 -3.93 2.93
N ASN A 38 -7.35 -3.61 3.39
CA ASN A 38 -7.66 -3.23 4.76
C ASN A 38 -8.42 -4.38 5.40
N TYR A 39 -7.98 -4.84 6.56
CA TYR A 39 -8.46 -6.07 7.19
C TYR A 39 -8.83 -5.80 8.63
N ASN A 40 -10.02 -6.27 9.03
CA ASN A 40 -10.46 -6.26 10.41
C ASN A 40 -9.81 -7.38 11.24
N ASN A 41 -9.70 -7.13 12.53
CA ASN A 41 -9.27 -8.09 13.54
C ASN A 41 -10.46 -8.96 14.04
N SER A 42 -11.70 -8.55 13.79
CA SER A 42 -12.92 -9.16 14.32
C SER A 42 -14.10 -9.11 13.34
N ALA A 43 -14.93 -10.15 13.31
CA ALA A 43 -16.18 -10.18 12.56
C ALA A 43 -17.23 -9.20 13.09
N THR A 44 -17.03 -8.66 14.29
CA THR A 44 -17.92 -7.70 14.95
C THR A 44 -17.23 -6.36 15.16
N SER A 45 -16.25 -6.01 14.31
CA SER A 45 -15.59 -4.71 14.38
C SER A 45 -16.62 -3.57 14.28
N SER A 46 -16.42 -2.50 15.04
CA SER A 46 -17.29 -1.32 15.05
C SER A 46 -17.07 -0.42 13.85
N ASP A 47 -15.87 -0.46 13.30
CA ASP A 47 -15.30 0.49 12.35
C ASP A 47 -14.23 -0.19 11.50
N LEU A 48 -13.80 0.50 10.44
CA LEU A 48 -12.70 0.11 9.57
C LEU A 48 -12.36 1.33 8.70
N THR A 49 -11.10 1.73 8.71
CA THR A 49 -10.63 2.89 7.93
C THR A 49 -9.30 2.56 7.25
N LEU A 50 -9.13 3.02 6.01
CA LEU A 50 -7.81 3.10 5.39
C LEU A 50 -7.71 4.33 4.49
N ILE A 51 -6.85 5.27 4.90
CA ILE A 51 -6.54 6.48 4.15
C ILE A 51 -5.04 6.55 3.93
N ILE A 52 -4.65 6.61 2.66
CA ILE A 52 -3.25 6.61 2.24
C ILE A 52 -2.93 7.94 1.57
N LYS A 53 -1.81 8.53 1.98
CA LYS A 53 -1.12 9.56 1.20
C LYS A 53 0.21 9.02 0.71
N MET A 54 0.46 9.20 -0.57
CA MET A 54 1.68 8.79 -1.24
C MET A 54 2.33 10.00 -1.92
N THR A 55 3.61 10.22 -1.68
CA THR A 55 4.38 11.30 -2.32
C THR A 55 5.67 10.80 -2.97
N ALA A 56 6.10 11.51 -4.01
CA ALA A 56 7.43 11.41 -4.61
C ALA A 56 8.11 12.78 -4.48
N GLY A 57 9.01 12.92 -3.50
CA GLY A 57 9.50 14.23 -3.06
C GLY A 57 8.35 15.14 -2.63
N ASN A 58 8.21 16.29 -3.30
CA ASN A 58 7.14 17.25 -3.02
C ASN A 58 5.86 17.01 -3.84
N THR A 59 5.84 15.98 -4.71
CA THR A 59 4.68 15.67 -5.54
C THR A 59 3.76 14.73 -4.79
N ILE A 60 2.50 15.14 -4.60
CA ILE A 60 1.44 14.26 -4.10
C ILE A 60 0.95 13.40 -5.27
N LEU A 61 1.01 12.07 -5.10
CA LEU A 61 0.57 11.10 -6.09
C LEU A 61 -0.83 10.57 -5.73
N ILE A 62 -1.04 10.29 -4.44
CA ILE A 62 -2.31 9.87 -3.86
C ILE A 62 -2.47 10.64 -2.54
N ASP A 63 -3.68 11.08 -2.21
CA ASP A 63 -4.03 11.66 -0.92
C ASP A 63 -5.47 11.28 -0.57
N GLU A 64 -5.91 11.69 0.62
CA GLU A 64 -7.33 11.78 0.91
C GLU A 64 -8.04 12.60 -0.18
N GLY A 65 -9.21 12.14 -0.64
CA GLY A 65 -9.89 12.80 -1.76
C GLY A 65 -9.50 12.28 -3.16
N SER A 66 -8.44 11.49 -3.32
CA SER A 66 -8.12 10.84 -4.59
C SER A 66 -9.21 9.85 -5.03
N GLU A 67 -9.43 9.72 -6.33
CA GLU A 67 -10.30 8.66 -6.87
C GLU A 67 -9.74 7.27 -6.57
N VAL A 68 -10.63 6.33 -6.25
CA VAL A 68 -10.27 4.95 -5.92
C VAL A 68 -11.26 3.98 -6.53
N ARG A 69 -10.78 2.80 -6.93
CA ARG A 69 -11.60 1.62 -7.19
C ARG A 69 -11.59 0.75 -5.95
N TYR A 70 -12.75 0.35 -5.45
CA TYR A 70 -12.83 -0.51 -4.27
C TYR A 70 -13.76 -1.70 -4.46
N LEU A 71 -13.48 -2.74 -3.69
CA LEU A 71 -14.26 -3.96 -3.61
C LEU A 71 -14.37 -4.39 -2.15
N VAL A 72 -15.60 -4.67 -1.70
CA VAL A 72 -15.84 -5.52 -0.54
C VAL A 72 -15.91 -6.96 -1.06
N PRO A 73 -14.85 -7.77 -0.88
CA PRO A 73 -14.78 -9.07 -1.51
C PRO A 73 -15.74 -10.07 -0.86
N THR A 74 -16.29 -10.97 -1.69
CA THR A 74 -17.08 -12.14 -1.24
C THR A 74 -16.40 -13.47 -1.57
N ALA A 75 -15.21 -13.39 -2.17
CA ALA A 75 -14.31 -14.48 -2.50
C ALA A 75 -12.89 -13.90 -2.73
N ASP A 76 -11.87 -14.75 -2.67
CA ASP A 76 -10.51 -14.36 -3.02
C ASP A 76 -10.43 -13.88 -4.48
N VAL A 77 -9.72 -12.77 -4.69
CA VAL A 77 -9.51 -12.20 -6.03
C VAL A 77 -8.07 -12.47 -6.44
N ASN A 78 -7.83 -13.27 -7.48
CA ASN A 78 -6.46 -13.58 -7.86
C ASN A 78 -5.81 -12.43 -8.65
N GLY A 79 -4.56 -12.09 -8.33
CA GLY A 79 -3.78 -11.07 -9.04
C GLY A 79 -4.28 -9.63 -8.91
N TRP A 80 -5.19 -9.35 -7.97
CA TRP A 80 -5.79 -8.03 -7.78
C TRP A 80 -4.81 -6.93 -7.37
N THR A 81 -3.58 -7.28 -6.98
CA THR A 81 -2.53 -6.31 -6.64
C THR A 81 -1.71 -5.89 -7.86
N GLU A 82 -1.81 -6.63 -8.96
CA GLU A 82 -0.99 -6.45 -10.16
C GLU A 82 -1.37 -5.19 -10.95
N LYS A 83 -0.36 -4.57 -11.58
CA LYS A 83 -0.54 -3.36 -12.42
C LYS A 83 -1.59 -3.56 -13.53
N ASN A 84 -1.59 -4.73 -14.16
CA ASN A 84 -2.43 -5.03 -15.33
C ASN A 84 -3.78 -5.69 -14.98
N PHE A 85 -4.10 -5.83 -13.69
CA PHE A 85 -5.41 -6.34 -13.28
C PHE A 85 -6.53 -5.40 -13.73
N ASN A 86 -7.61 -5.97 -14.28
CA ASN A 86 -8.77 -5.19 -14.70
C ASN A 86 -9.76 -5.01 -13.54
N ASP A 87 -9.79 -3.81 -12.96
CA ASP A 87 -10.69 -3.41 -11.88
C ASP A 87 -11.92 -2.64 -12.40
N SER A 88 -12.24 -2.69 -13.70
CA SER A 88 -13.41 -2.00 -14.25
C SER A 88 -14.74 -2.46 -13.62
N GLY A 89 -14.76 -3.65 -13.02
CA GLY A 89 -15.91 -4.17 -12.28
C GLY A 89 -15.99 -3.71 -10.82
N TRP A 90 -14.98 -2.99 -10.31
CA TRP A 90 -14.94 -2.48 -8.95
C TRP A 90 -15.65 -1.14 -8.86
N THR A 91 -16.23 -0.87 -7.68
CA THR A 91 -17.00 0.34 -7.44
C THR A 91 -16.07 1.55 -7.40
N ALA A 92 -16.48 2.67 -8.00
CA ALA A 92 -15.75 3.93 -7.87
C ALA A 92 -16.05 4.57 -6.51
N GLY A 93 -15.04 5.17 -5.90
CA GLY A 93 -15.15 5.96 -4.69
C GLY A 93 -14.09 7.04 -4.61
N ILE A 94 -14.00 7.64 -3.44
CA ILE A 94 -12.99 8.60 -3.00
C ILE A 94 -12.20 7.99 -1.83
N SER A 95 -10.88 8.19 -1.81
CA SER A 95 -9.95 7.67 -0.79
C SER A 95 -10.44 7.92 0.65
N GLY A 96 -10.26 6.93 1.52
CA GLY A 96 -11.02 6.76 2.76
C GLY A 96 -12.26 5.93 2.47
N VAL A 97 -12.05 4.62 2.30
CA VAL A 97 -13.11 3.64 2.08
C VAL A 97 -13.22 2.80 3.33
N GLY A 98 -14.35 2.92 4.02
CA GLY A 98 -14.50 2.36 5.35
C GLY A 98 -15.90 2.55 5.90
N TYR A 99 -16.08 2.33 7.20
CA TYR A 99 -17.37 2.54 7.86
C TYR A 99 -17.19 3.00 9.31
N ALA A 100 -18.26 3.66 9.80
CA ALA A 100 -18.31 4.36 11.08
C ALA A 100 -17.43 5.64 11.13
N ASP A 101 -17.32 6.23 12.32
CA ASP A 101 -16.52 7.40 12.78
C ASP A 101 -16.49 8.71 11.98
N ASN A 102 -17.13 8.75 10.80
CA ASN A 102 -17.23 9.92 9.91
C ASN A 102 -15.88 10.46 9.42
N ASP A 103 -14.86 9.61 9.37
CA ASP A 103 -13.51 9.89 8.88
C ASP A 103 -13.29 9.45 7.42
N ASP A 104 -14.17 8.60 6.87
CA ASP A 104 -14.16 8.14 5.48
C ASP A 104 -14.90 9.05 4.49
N ASN A 105 -14.33 9.25 3.29
CA ASN A 105 -15.03 9.88 2.18
C ASN A 105 -16.01 8.94 1.46
N THR A 106 -15.72 7.64 1.48
CA THR A 106 -16.53 6.57 0.89
C THR A 106 -16.98 5.63 1.99
N VAL A 107 -18.21 5.84 2.45
CA VAL A 107 -18.81 5.01 3.49
C VAL A 107 -19.41 3.74 2.87
N ILE A 108 -19.01 2.58 3.38
CA ILE A 108 -19.57 1.27 3.05
C ILE A 108 -20.45 0.74 4.20
N THR A 109 -21.16 -0.36 3.97
CA THR A 109 -21.92 -1.06 5.02
C THR A 109 -21.05 -2.12 5.67
N GLY A 110 -20.64 -1.88 6.92
CA GLY A 110 -19.96 -2.86 7.78
C GLY A 110 -20.91 -3.69 8.66
N PRO A 111 -20.37 -4.60 9.49
CA PRO A 111 -18.96 -5.00 9.52
C PRO A 111 -18.62 -5.93 8.34
N VAL A 112 -17.40 -5.79 7.81
CA VAL A 112 -16.85 -6.65 6.75
C VAL A 112 -15.45 -7.13 7.13
N PRO A 113 -15.02 -8.34 6.76
CA PRO A 113 -13.67 -8.80 7.14
C PRO A 113 -12.56 -7.99 6.47
N SER A 114 -12.78 -7.53 5.24
CA SER A 114 -11.79 -6.75 4.50
C SER A 114 -12.41 -5.85 3.45
N VAL A 115 -11.60 -4.88 3.00
CA VAL A 115 -11.87 -4.01 1.85
C VAL A 115 -10.61 -3.94 1.01
N TYR A 116 -10.75 -4.10 -0.31
CA TYR A 116 -9.66 -3.94 -1.26
C TYR A 116 -9.81 -2.63 -2.02
N THR A 117 -8.73 -1.87 -2.14
CA THR A 117 -8.68 -0.61 -2.87
C THR A 117 -7.57 -0.61 -3.91
N ARG A 118 -7.81 0.09 -5.03
CA ARG A 118 -6.88 0.27 -6.13
C ARG A 118 -6.91 1.72 -6.60
N TYR A 119 -5.74 2.35 -6.61
CA TYR A 119 -5.53 3.72 -7.06
C TYR A 119 -4.69 3.69 -8.33
N HIS A 120 -5.12 4.44 -9.35
CA HIS A 120 -4.38 4.60 -10.60
C HIS A 120 -3.70 5.97 -10.61
N PHE A 121 -2.40 6.00 -10.91
CA PHE A 121 -1.65 7.25 -10.89
C PHE A 121 -0.48 7.25 -11.88
N ASP A 122 -0.13 8.47 -12.31
CA ASP A 122 1.10 8.77 -13.03
C ASP A 122 2.15 9.26 -12.02
N ALA A 123 3.44 9.03 -12.31
CA ALA A 123 4.51 9.37 -11.37
C ALA A 123 5.65 10.11 -12.06
N PRO A 124 6.28 11.10 -11.38
CA PRO A 124 7.53 11.69 -11.84
C PRO A 124 8.67 10.68 -11.67
N THR A 125 9.79 10.90 -12.39
CA THR A 125 11.02 10.17 -12.14
C THR A 125 11.47 10.38 -10.70
N THR A 126 11.60 9.28 -9.95
CA THR A 126 12.03 9.27 -8.54
C THR A 126 12.67 7.92 -8.23
N ASN A 127 13.55 7.87 -7.23
CA ASN A 127 14.09 6.63 -6.67
C ASN A 127 13.49 6.30 -5.30
N GLU A 128 12.53 7.09 -4.83
CA GLU A 128 11.89 6.94 -3.53
C GLU A 128 10.44 7.42 -3.57
N VAL A 129 9.58 6.76 -2.80
CA VAL A 129 8.23 7.22 -2.46
C VAL A 129 8.02 7.14 -0.95
N THR A 130 7.23 8.07 -0.42
CA THR A 130 6.83 8.09 0.99
C THR A 130 5.34 7.80 1.10
N PHE A 131 4.97 6.92 2.03
CA PHE A 131 3.59 6.67 2.41
C PHE A 131 3.33 7.23 3.81
N LEU A 132 2.17 7.86 3.98
CA LEU A 132 1.54 8.14 5.26
C LEU A 132 0.23 7.38 5.28
N VAL A 133 -0.02 6.63 6.35
CA VAL A 133 -1.16 5.71 6.44
C VAL A 133 -1.90 5.96 7.75
N ASP A 134 -3.19 6.25 7.62
CA ASP A 134 -4.18 6.29 8.70
C ASP A 134 -5.09 5.08 8.54
N PHE A 135 -5.24 4.25 9.58
CA PHE A 135 -5.87 2.95 9.40
C PHE A 135 -6.44 2.34 10.68
N ASP A 136 -7.42 1.47 10.46
CA ASP A 136 -8.04 0.57 11.42
C ASP A 136 -8.56 -0.69 10.69
N ASP A 137 -8.23 -1.93 11.07
CA ASP A 137 -7.23 -2.33 12.06
C ASP A 137 -5.85 -2.51 11.42
N PHE A 138 -5.82 -3.07 10.21
CA PHE A 138 -4.60 -3.46 9.52
C PHE A 138 -4.67 -3.16 8.03
N TYR A 139 -3.49 -2.99 7.45
CA TYR A 139 -3.33 -2.90 6.00
C TYR A 139 -2.12 -3.69 5.50
N ILE A 140 -2.17 -3.99 4.22
CA ILE A 140 -1.00 -4.28 3.38
C ILE A 140 -1.14 -3.46 2.10
N ILE A 141 -0.04 -2.89 1.62
CA ILE A 141 0.04 -2.05 0.42
C ILE A 141 1.00 -2.69 -0.57
N TRP A 142 0.56 -2.75 -1.83
CA TRP A 142 1.33 -3.21 -2.98
C TRP A 142 1.46 -2.10 -4.02
N LEU A 143 2.67 -1.93 -4.55
CA LEU A 143 2.95 -1.08 -5.68
C LEU A 143 3.22 -1.94 -6.91
N ASN A 144 2.32 -1.89 -7.90
CA ASN A 144 2.42 -2.67 -9.14
C ASN A 144 2.63 -4.18 -8.93
N GLY A 145 2.01 -4.77 -7.90
CA GLY A 145 2.11 -6.19 -7.55
C GLY A 145 3.11 -6.52 -6.44
N GLU A 146 4.08 -5.64 -6.18
CA GLU A 146 5.11 -5.85 -5.16
C GLU A 146 4.68 -5.26 -3.81
N GLU A 147 4.79 -6.03 -2.72
CA GLU A 147 4.45 -5.54 -1.38
C GLU A 147 5.48 -4.49 -0.93
N VAL A 148 5.02 -3.34 -0.44
CA VAL A 148 5.89 -2.20 -0.08
C VAL A 148 5.70 -1.72 1.35
N ALA A 149 4.55 -1.98 1.95
CA ALA A 149 4.25 -1.58 3.31
C ALA A 149 3.16 -2.48 3.91
N ARG A 150 3.22 -2.66 5.22
CA ARG A 150 2.18 -3.35 6.00
C ARG A 150 2.13 -2.80 7.42
N ALA A 151 0.98 -2.98 8.07
CA ALA A 151 0.89 -2.80 9.51
C ALA A 151 1.83 -3.78 10.21
N GLU A 152 2.67 -3.30 11.15
CA GLU A 152 3.65 -4.12 11.88
C GLU A 152 3.00 -5.31 12.60
N ALA A 153 1.76 -5.10 13.02
CA ALA A 153 0.97 -6.01 13.82
C ALA A 153 0.42 -7.24 13.06
N ILE A 154 0.54 -7.33 11.73
CA ILE A 154 -0.02 -8.45 10.96
C ILE A 154 0.85 -9.73 11.07
N LYS A 155 0.77 -10.41 12.22
CA LYS A 155 1.66 -11.54 12.57
C LYS A 155 1.31 -12.87 11.92
N ASN A 156 0.04 -13.07 11.56
CA ASN A 156 -0.43 -14.35 11.02
C ASN A 156 -0.16 -14.51 9.52
N VAL A 157 0.28 -13.44 8.84
CA VAL A 157 0.55 -13.46 7.39
C VAL A 157 2.01 -13.16 7.15
N SER A 158 2.71 -14.05 6.46
CA SER A 158 4.11 -13.82 6.08
C SER A 158 4.23 -12.65 5.08
N PRO A 159 5.32 -11.88 5.09
CA PRO A 159 5.60 -10.90 4.03
C PRO A 159 5.53 -11.53 2.63
N GLY A 160 4.95 -10.82 1.67
CA GLY A 160 4.72 -11.29 0.30
C GLY A 160 3.46 -12.17 0.15
N LYS A 161 2.60 -12.22 1.17
CA LYS A 161 1.30 -12.91 1.15
C LYS A 161 0.20 -11.96 1.61
N ALA A 162 -1.02 -12.21 1.13
CA ALA A 162 -2.23 -11.56 1.60
C ALA A 162 -3.06 -12.55 2.44
N PRO A 163 -3.78 -12.10 3.49
CA PRO A 163 -4.84 -12.89 4.11
C PRO A 163 -5.92 -13.26 3.10
N GLY A 164 -6.67 -14.34 3.39
CA GLY A 164 -7.92 -14.62 2.69
C GLY A 164 -8.92 -13.46 2.83
N PHE A 165 -9.85 -13.32 1.89
CA PHE A 165 -10.81 -12.21 1.90
C PHE A 165 -11.67 -12.11 3.17
N ASP A 166 -11.94 -13.25 3.81
CA ASP A 166 -12.71 -13.39 5.05
C ASP A 166 -11.82 -13.69 6.27
N GLU A 167 -10.50 -13.68 6.11
CA GLU A 167 -9.55 -13.99 7.16
C GLU A 167 -9.43 -12.81 8.13
N LEU A 168 -9.97 -12.99 9.32
CA LEU A 168 -9.71 -12.10 10.45
C LEU A 168 -8.29 -12.30 10.94
N THR A 169 -7.56 -11.20 11.08
CA THR A 169 -6.10 -11.23 11.30
C THR A 169 -5.68 -11.47 12.76
N LYS A 170 -6.56 -12.01 13.63
CA LYS A 170 -6.34 -12.07 15.08
C LYS A 170 -5.50 -13.24 15.58
N ALA A 171 -4.37 -12.93 16.23
CA ALA A 171 -4.02 -13.41 17.58
C ALA A 171 -2.90 -12.57 18.25
N GLY A 172 -3.20 -11.97 19.41
CA GLY A 172 -2.19 -11.45 20.35
C GLY A 172 -1.47 -10.15 19.98
N VAL A 173 -2.15 -9.23 19.27
CA VAL A 173 -1.57 -7.96 18.84
C VAL A 173 -2.42 -6.78 19.26
N THR A 174 -1.75 -5.66 19.53
CA THR A 174 -2.36 -4.37 19.87
C THR A 174 -3.14 -3.86 18.66
N ASP A 175 -4.38 -3.51 18.92
CA ASP A 175 -5.26 -2.76 18.04
C ASP A 175 -4.58 -1.46 17.57
N HIS A 176 -4.81 -1.06 16.32
CA HIS A 176 -4.40 0.24 15.83
C HIS A 176 -5.61 0.95 15.27
N GLU A 177 -6.02 2.00 15.97
CA GLU A 177 -7.14 2.78 15.51
C GLU A 177 -6.73 4.01 14.73
N SER A 178 -7.63 4.37 13.82
CA SER A 178 -7.65 5.58 13.02
C SER A 178 -7.39 6.84 13.86
N SER A 179 -7.01 7.91 13.18
CA SER A 179 -6.92 9.24 13.78
C SER A 179 -8.28 9.83 14.17
N ASP A 180 -9.38 9.26 13.67
CA ASP A 180 -10.76 9.79 13.73
C ASP A 180 -10.89 11.22 13.20
N THR A 181 -9.90 11.64 12.40
CA THR A 181 -9.95 12.95 11.77
C THR A 181 -11.08 12.94 10.76
N ALA A 182 -12.02 13.87 10.87
CA ALA A 182 -13.17 13.93 9.98
C ALA A 182 -12.75 13.96 8.51
N ALA A 183 -13.54 13.28 7.67
CA ALA A 183 -13.31 13.20 6.24
C ALA A 183 -13.12 14.58 5.58
N GLY A 184 -12.19 14.69 4.64
CA GLY A 184 -11.95 15.88 3.83
C GLY A 184 -11.45 15.58 2.43
N LYS A 185 -11.23 16.63 1.61
CA LYS A 185 -10.84 16.47 0.18
C LYS A 185 -9.67 17.38 -0.24
N PRO A 186 -8.44 17.21 0.27
CA PRO A 186 -7.99 16.41 1.43
C PRO A 186 -8.17 17.16 2.77
N ASN A 187 -8.18 16.45 3.90
CA ASN A 187 -7.99 17.04 5.23
C ASN A 187 -6.51 17.04 5.60
N ALA A 188 -5.83 18.18 5.37
CA ALA A 188 -4.38 18.28 5.59
C ALA A 188 -3.95 18.03 7.06
N VAL A 189 -4.84 18.27 8.04
CA VAL A 189 -4.55 18.13 9.47
C VAL A 189 -4.35 16.66 9.87
N ARG A 190 -4.95 15.72 9.12
CA ARG A 190 -4.82 14.26 9.36
C ARG A 190 -3.36 13.84 9.48
N TRP A 191 -2.52 14.37 8.60
CA TRP A 191 -1.12 13.96 8.44
C TRP A 191 -0.19 14.45 9.55
N GLU A 192 -0.69 15.28 10.46
CA GLU A 192 0.03 15.74 11.65
C GLU A 192 -0.27 14.88 12.89
N ASN A 193 -1.21 13.94 12.79
CA ASN A 193 -1.61 13.07 13.91
C ASN A 193 -0.51 12.04 14.25
N ALA A 194 -0.29 11.81 15.55
CA ALA A 194 0.72 10.88 16.04
C ALA A 194 0.44 9.39 15.72
N ARG A 195 -0.81 9.05 15.34
CA ARG A 195 -1.21 7.70 14.91
C ARG A 195 -0.82 7.39 13.47
N ILE A 196 -0.43 8.39 12.68
CA ILE A 196 -0.06 8.17 11.28
C ILE A 196 1.23 7.36 11.19
N VAL A 197 1.16 6.24 10.48
CA VAL A 197 2.33 5.41 10.20
C VAL A 197 2.99 5.87 8.91
N LYS A 198 4.30 6.08 8.95
CA LYS A 198 5.11 6.51 7.81
C LYS A 198 5.98 5.36 7.29
N HIS A 199 5.97 5.16 5.97
CA HIS A 199 6.92 4.31 5.26
C HIS A 199 7.71 5.11 4.24
N VAL A 200 8.99 4.78 4.09
CA VAL A 200 9.86 5.31 3.03
C VAL A 200 10.36 4.12 2.23
N VAL A 201 10.05 4.12 0.93
CA VAL A 201 10.27 2.96 0.06
C VAL A 201 11.13 3.39 -1.11
N ALA A 202 12.30 2.76 -1.25
CA ALA A 202 13.12 2.90 -2.45
C ALA A 202 12.41 2.25 -3.64
N VAL A 203 12.39 2.91 -4.80
CA VAL A 203 11.75 2.41 -6.03
C VAL A 203 12.72 2.46 -7.20
N GLU A 204 12.53 1.55 -8.15
CA GLU A 204 13.26 1.56 -9.42
C GLU A 204 12.39 2.19 -10.51
N PHE A 205 12.71 3.42 -10.92
CA PHE A 205 11.97 4.06 -11.99
C PHE A 205 12.35 3.47 -13.35
N ASP A 206 11.40 2.78 -13.98
CA ASP A 206 11.56 2.20 -15.30
C ASP A 206 11.34 3.29 -16.36
N ASN A 207 12.47 3.82 -16.85
CA ASN A 207 12.51 4.78 -17.94
C ASN A 207 12.21 4.15 -19.30
N ALA A 208 11.78 2.88 -19.37
CA ALA A 208 11.31 2.29 -20.62
C ALA A 208 10.11 3.10 -21.14
N THR A 209 10.39 4.02 -22.06
CA THR A 209 9.40 4.57 -22.97
C THR A 209 8.61 3.40 -23.54
N SER A 210 7.31 3.38 -23.32
CA SER A 210 6.45 2.34 -23.88
C SER A 210 6.66 2.33 -25.40
N VAL A 211 7.42 1.36 -25.90
CA VAL A 211 7.37 1.02 -27.31
C VAL A 211 6.00 0.39 -27.51
N GLY A 212 5.03 1.19 -27.96
CA GLY A 212 3.75 0.65 -28.40
C GLY A 212 3.99 -0.45 -29.44
N PRO A 213 3.05 -1.38 -29.67
CA PRO A 213 3.19 -2.42 -30.67
C PRO A 213 3.15 -1.83 -32.10
N LYS A 214 4.18 -1.10 -32.47
CA LYS A 214 4.55 -0.75 -33.83
C LYS A 214 6.01 -1.09 -33.98
N ALA A 215 6.26 -2.06 -34.86
CA ALA A 215 7.54 -2.69 -35.14
C ALA A 215 7.99 -3.74 -34.12
N LYS A 216 7.21 -4.82 -33.98
CA LYS A 216 7.88 -6.14 -34.03
C LYS A 216 8.72 -6.12 -35.31
N LEU A 217 10.03 -6.25 -35.14
CA LEU A 217 11.09 -6.19 -36.15
C LEU A 217 10.96 -7.25 -37.27
N THR A 218 9.78 -7.82 -37.50
CA THR A 218 9.51 -8.83 -38.53
C THR A 218 8.79 -8.22 -39.74
N ALA A 219 8.02 -7.13 -39.56
CA ALA A 219 7.32 -6.49 -40.69
C ALA A 219 8.26 -5.62 -41.54
N THR A 220 9.19 -4.89 -40.91
CA THR A 220 10.08 -3.94 -41.61
C THR A 220 11.16 -4.61 -42.46
N TRP A 221 11.45 -5.89 -42.25
CA TRP A 221 12.41 -6.64 -43.08
C TRP A 221 11.80 -7.21 -44.38
N GLY A 222 10.46 -7.29 -44.46
CA GLY A 222 9.77 -7.69 -45.69
C GLY A 222 9.86 -6.60 -46.77
N ASP A 223 9.72 -5.34 -46.35
CA ASP A 223 9.69 -4.19 -47.26
C ASP A 223 11.08 -3.80 -47.80
N ILE A 224 12.14 -4.12 -47.06
CA ILE A 224 13.54 -3.86 -47.49
C ILE A 224 14.01 -4.86 -48.56
N LYS A 225 13.38 -6.04 -48.66
CA LYS A 225 13.76 -7.07 -49.65
C LYS A 225 13.10 -6.90 -51.03
N LEU A 226 12.17 -5.96 -51.19
CA LEU A 226 11.41 -5.76 -52.43
C LEU A 226 11.83 -4.54 -53.26
N THR A 227 12.93 -3.88 -52.91
CA THR A 227 13.51 -2.79 -53.71
C THR A 227 14.91 -3.15 -54.19
N LYS A 228 14.97 -4.06 -55.17
CA LYS A 228 16.04 -4.15 -56.16
C LYS A 228 15.44 -4.51 -57.51
#